data_AF-A0A239RJA1-F1
#
_entry.id   AF-A0A239RJA1-F1
#
_cell.length_a   1.000
_cell.length_b   1.000
_cell.length_c   1.000
_cell.angle_alpha   90.00
_cell.angle_beta   90.00
_cell.angle_gamma   90.00
#
_symmetry.space_group_name_H-M   'P 1'
#
loop_
_entity.id
_entity.type
_entity.pdbx_description
1 polymer ?
#
loop_
_entity_poly.entity_id
_entity_poly.type
_entity_poly.pdbx_seq_one_letter_code
_entity_poly.pdbx_strand_id
1 'polypeptide(L)'
;MRVSDMVSYDSVVFDKSTTTFHYYYTLSGKADDAATLAEKADEYRHQMIHSIREDVSKKAYKEAGYSFTTTYFSQKDKGRKLLETTVTQKDYQ
;
A
#
# COMPACT_ATOMS: atom_id res chain seq x y z
N MET A 1 4.77 16.45 14.65
CA MET A 1 4.09 16.00 13.43
C MET A 1 4.03 14.48 13.43
N ARG A 2 2.84 13.90 13.33
CA ARG A 2 2.66 12.44 13.30
C ARG A 2 2.96 11.94 11.89
N VAL A 3 3.34 10.67 11.76
CA VAL A 3 3.59 10.06 10.44
C VAL A 3 2.31 10.03 9.60
N SER A 4 1.14 9.94 10.22
CA SER A 4 -0.17 10.05 9.55
C SER A 4 -0.34 11.35 8.77
N ASP A 5 0.23 12.45 9.25
CA ASP A 5 0.14 13.78 8.62
C ASP A 5 1.05 13.88 7.38
N MET A 6 1.86 12.85 7.14
CA MET A 6 2.85 12.76 6.07
C MET A 6 2.45 11.79 4.95
N VAL A 7 1.28 11.16 5.07
CA VAL A 7 0.75 10.21 4.08
C VAL A 7 -0.54 10.79 3.52
N SER A 8 -0.55 11.06 2.22
CA SER A 8 -1.75 11.51 1.49
C SER A 8 -2.30 10.36 0.66
N TYR A 9 -3.61 10.11 0.77
CA TYR A 9 -4.31 9.20 -0.14
C TYR A 9 -4.68 9.94 -1.42
N ASP A 10 -4.18 9.46 -2.55
CA ASP A 10 -4.38 10.13 -3.84
C ASP A 10 -5.57 9.54 -4.58
N SER A 11 -5.58 8.22 -4.77
CA SER A 11 -6.62 7.53 -5.56
C SER A 11 -6.63 6.02 -5.34
N VAL A 12 -7.70 5.38 -5.84
CA VAL A 12 -7.81 3.93 -5.99
C VAL A 12 -8.28 3.59 -7.40
N VAL A 13 -7.71 2.54 -7.98
CA VAL A 13 -8.12 1.97 -9.26
C VAL A 13 -8.45 0.50 -9.06
N PHE A 14 -9.52 0.02 -9.69
CA PHE A 14 -9.84 -1.40 -9.74
C PHE A 14 -9.56 -1.96 -11.12
N ASP A 15 -8.59 -2.88 -11.21
CA ASP A 15 -8.32 -3.64 -12.42
C ASP A 15 -9.20 -4.89 -12.44
N LYS A 16 -10.17 -4.90 -13.35
CA LYS A 16 -11.12 -6.01 -13.55
C LYS A 16 -10.44 -7.28 -14.07
N SER A 17 -9.36 -7.15 -14.85
CA SER A 17 -8.69 -8.29 -15.49
C SER A 17 -7.92 -9.15 -14.47
N THR A 18 -7.38 -8.50 -13.45
CA THR A 18 -6.57 -9.11 -12.39
C THR A 18 -7.30 -9.16 -11.05
N THR A 19 -8.54 -8.66 -10.98
CA THR A 19 -9.31 -8.47 -9.73
C THR A 19 -8.46 -7.84 -8.62
N THR A 20 -7.76 -6.75 -8.97
CA THR A 20 -6.81 -6.09 -8.06
C THR A 20 -7.23 -4.65 -7.80
N PHE A 21 -7.28 -4.27 -6.52
CA PHE A 21 -7.38 -2.87 -6.11
C PHE A 21 -5.97 -2.28 -5.99
N HIS A 22 -5.73 -1.17 -6.68
CA HIS A 22 -4.48 -0.42 -6.66
C HIS A 22 -4.69 0.89 -5.92
N TYR A 23 -4.08 1.04 -4.76
CA TYR A 23 -4.13 2.25 -3.94
C TYR A 23 -2.86 3.06 -4.14
N TYR A 24 -3.04 4.36 -4.40
CA TYR A 24 -1.94 5.29 -4.62
C TYR A 24 -1.89 6.30 -3.50
N TYR A 25 -0.69 6.48 -2.96
CA TYR A 25 -0.40 7.41 -1.87
C TYR A 25 0.83 8.25 -2.19
N THR A 26 0.85 9.46 -1.65
CA THR A 26 2.01 10.35 -1.68
C THR A 26 2.57 10.53 -0.28
N LEU A 27 3.87 10.30 -0.13
CA LEU A 27 4.62 10.49 1.13
C LEU A 27 5.31 11.85 1.14
N SER A 28 5.30 12.51 2.29
CA SER A 28 5.88 13.84 2.49
C SER A 28 6.77 13.91 3.74
N GLY A 29 7.51 15.03 3.87
CA GLY A 29 8.37 15.27 5.04
C GLY A 29 9.38 14.14 5.26
N LYS A 30 9.49 13.65 6.50
CA LYS A 30 10.40 12.55 6.85
C LYS A 30 9.94 11.16 6.37
N ALA A 31 8.67 11.02 5.96
CA ALA A 31 8.18 9.77 5.37
C ALA A 31 8.59 9.65 3.89
N ASP A 32 8.90 10.78 3.25
CA ASP A 32 9.45 10.84 1.89
C ASP A 32 10.96 10.54 1.89
N ASP A 33 11.33 9.36 2.35
CA ASP A 33 12.71 8.88 2.36
C ASP A 33 12.80 7.47 1.78
N ALA A 34 13.27 7.41 0.53
CA ALA A 34 13.43 6.17 -0.22
C ALA A 34 14.39 5.18 0.46
N ALA A 35 15.45 5.65 1.14
CA ALA A 35 16.43 4.77 1.77
C ALA A 35 15.80 4.08 2.99
N THR A 36 15.15 4.86 3.85
CA THR A 36 14.42 4.34 5.02
C THR A 36 13.29 3.39 4.61
N LEU A 37 12.57 3.68 3.51
CA LEU A 37 11.49 2.81 3.02
C LEU A 37 12.02 1.49 2.44
N ALA A 38 13.15 1.53 1.73
CA ALA A 38 13.77 0.31 1.20
C ALA A 38 14.25 -0.61 2.32
N GLU A 39 14.88 -0.06 3.37
CA GLU A 39 15.34 -0.83 4.54
C GLU A 39 14.19 -1.46 5.32
N LYS A 40 13.00 -0.85 5.29
CA LYS A 40 11.81 -1.28 6.03
C LYS A 40 10.73 -1.90 5.15
N ALA A 41 11.03 -2.19 3.88
CA ALA A 41 10.04 -2.65 2.91
C ALA A 41 9.29 -3.91 3.40
N ASP A 42 10.01 -4.84 4.02
CA ASP A 42 9.43 -6.06 4.60
C ASP A 42 8.52 -5.77 5.80
N GLU A 43 8.89 -4.83 6.66
CA GLU A 43 8.06 -4.40 7.78
C GLU A 43 6.75 -3.77 7.27
N TYR A 44 6.84 -2.89 6.27
CA TYR A 44 5.66 -2.30 5.63
C TYR A 44 4.78 -3.35 4.96
N ARG A 45 5.38 -4.34 4.28
CA ARG A 45 4.64 -5.45 3.69
C ARG A 45 3.91 -6.24 4.77
N HIS A 46 4.58 -6.61 5.87
CA HIS A 46 3.95 -7.36 6.96
C HIS A 46 2.81 -6.58 7.63
N GLN A 47 3.02 -5.29 7.91
CA GLN A 47 1.96 -4.42 8.45
C GLN A 47 0.76 -4.35 7.49
N MET A 48 1.01 -4.24 6.18
CA MET A 48 -0.07 -4.19 5.19
C MET A 48 -0.84 -5.51 5.10
N ILE A 49 -0.15 -6.65 5.12
CA ILE A 49 -0.78 -7.97 5.17
C ILE A 49 -1.67 -8.08 6.41
N HIS A 50 -1.13 -7.71 7.58
CA HIS A 50 -1.87 -7.73 8.84
C HIS A 50 -3.12 -6.83 8.78
N SER A 51 -2.97 -5.59 8.31
CA SER A 51 -4.11 -4.67 8.16
C SER A 51 -5.18 -5.20 7.21
N ILE A 52 -4.81 -5.81 6.08
CA ILE A 52 -5.76 -6.40 5.15
C ILE A 52 -6.46 -7.62 5.78
N ARG A 53 -5.70 -8.48 6.47
CA ARG A 53 -6.23 -9.67 7.15
C ARG A 53 -7.27 -9.29 8.20
N GLU A 54 -7.01 -8.27 9.02
CA GLU A 54 -7.90 -7.82 10.09
C GLU A 54 -9.06 -6.91 9.61
N ASP A 55 -8.98 -6.35 8.41
CA ASP A 55 -10.04 -5.47 7.88
C ASP A 55 -11.30 -6.28 7.51
N VAL A 56 -12.33 -6.18 8.36
CA VAL A 56 -13.64 -6.82 8.16
C VAL A 56 -14.39 -6.28 6.96
N SER A 57 -14.17 -5.01 6.58
CA SER A 57 -14.81 -4.41 5.40
C SER A 57 -14.33 -5.06 4.11
N LYS A 58 -13.15 -5.71 4.14
CA LYS A 58 -12.56 -6.42 3.01
C LYS A 58 -12.94 -7.90 2.93
N LYS A 59 -13.78 -8.42 3.83
CA LYS A 59 -14.09 -9.86 3.92
C LYS A 59 -14.55 -10.45 2.58
N ALA A 60 -15.57 -9.86 1.94
CA ALA A 60 -16.10 -10.37 0.68
C ALA A 60 -15.05 -10.39 -0.45
N TYR A 61 -14.18 -9.38 -0.51
CA TYR A 61 -13.10 -9.33 -1.51
C TYR A 61 -12.01 -10.36 -1.22
N LYS A 62 -11.65 -10.56 0.06
CA LYS A 62 -10.67 -11.58 0.48
C LYS A 62 -11.16 -12.99 0.15
N GLU A 63 -12.43 -13.29 0.44
CA GLU A 63 -13.08 -14.57 0.14
C GLU A 63 -13.17 -14.82 -1.38
N ALA A 64 -13.36 -13.76 -2.16
CA ALA A 64 -13.36 -13.83 -3.62
C ALA A 64 -11.96 -13.82 -4.25
N GLY A 65 -10.88 -13.82 -3.46
CA GLY A 65 -9.49 -13.93 -3.95
C GLY A 65 -8.90 -12.64 -4.53
N TYR A 66 -9.44 -11.47 -4.19
CA TYR A 66 -8.98 -10.19 -4.73
C TYR A 66 -7.58 -9.84 -4.22
N SER A 67 -6.77 -9.23 -5.07
CA SER A 67 -5.45 -8.72 -4.68
C SER A 67 -5.51 -7.23 -4.34
N PHE A 68 -4.56 -6.78 -3.54
CA PHE A 68 -4.44 -5.40 -3.10
C PHE A 68 -3.00 -4.93 -3.33
N THR A 69 -2.84 -4.01 -4.27
CA THR A 69 -1.56 -3.35 -4.55
C THR A 69 -1.57 -1.96 -3.94
N THR A 70 -0.50 -1.60 -3.27
CA THR A 70 -0.29 -0.26 -2.73
C THR A 70 1.00 0.30 -3.25
N THR A 71 0.94 1.51 -3.79
CA THR A 71 2.10 2.23 -4.33
C THR A 71 2.25 3.57 -3.63
N TYR A 72 3.45 3.82 -3.10
CA TYR A 72 3.82 5.08 -2.48
C TYR A 72 4.73 5.89 -3.42
N PHE A 73 4.37 7.15 -3.64
CA PHE A 73 5.13 8.12 -4.41
C PHE A 73 5.77 9.18 -3.52
N SER A 74 6.86 9.74 -4.01
CA SER A 74 7.56 10.86 -3.37
C SER A 74 6.88 12.20 -3.69
N GLN A 75 6.67 13.04 -2.67
CA GLN A 75 6.24 14.42 -2.89
C GLN A 75 7.40 15.27 -3.43
N LYS A 76 8.63 15.08 -2.92
CA LYS A 76 9.81 15.87 -3.30
C LYS A 76 10.32 15.51 -4.69
N ASP A 77 10.25 14.23 -5.07
CA ASP A 77 10.69 13.70 -6.36
C ASP A 77 9.45 13.25 -7.18
N LYS A 78 8.80 14.19 -7.88
CA LYS A 78 7.56 13.89 -8.63
C LYS A 78 7.73 12.69 -9.57
N GLY A 79 6.82 11.72 -9.44
CA GLY A 79 6.80 10.50 -10.25
C GLY A 79 7.75 9.40 -9.75
N ARG A 80 8.56 9.66 -8.73
CA ARG A 80 9.40 8.64 -8.11
C ARG A 80 8.55 7.70 -7.25
N LYS A 81 8.49 6.43 -7.65
CA LYS A 81 7.95 5.35 -6.84
C LYS A 81 8.93 5.01 -5.71
N LEU A 82 8.47 5.10 -4.47
CA LEU A 82 9.27 4.79 -3.28
C LEU A 82 9.13 3.33 -2.87
N LEU A 83 7.90 2.81 -2.89
CA LEU A 83 7.59 1.44 -2.54
C LEU A 83 6.35 0.99 -3.31
N GLU A 84 6.32 -0.28 -3.72
CA GLU A 84 5.15 -0.94 -4.26
C GLU A 84 5.05 -2.34 -3.70
N THR A 85 3.89 -2.66 -3.15
CA THR A 85 3.65 -3.95 -2.52
C THR A 85 2.32 -4.48 -2.99
N THR A 86 2.31 -5.74 -3.43
CA THR A 86 1.09 -6.47 -3.75
C THR A 86 0.85 -7.55 -2.71
N VAL A 87 -0.34 -7.53 -2.12
CA VAL A 87 -0.85 -8.54 -1.20
C VAL A 87 -1.91 -9.34 -1.95
N THR A 88 -1.64 -10.63 -2.08
CA THR A 88 -2.48 -11.60 -2.79
C THR A 88 -3.22 -12.49 -1.79
N GLN A 89 -4.14 -13.31 -2.29
CA GLN A 89 -4.85 -14.29 -1.47
C GLN A 89 -3.94 -15.17 -0.60
N LYS A 90 -2.77 -15.55 -1.11
CA LYS A 90 -1.81 -16.39 -0.37
C LYS A 90 -1.22 -15.69 0.85
N ASP A 91 -1.23 -14.36 0.87
CA ASP A 91 -0.59 -13.58 1.93
C ASP A 91 -1.49 -13.40 3.15
N TYR A 92 -2.82 -13.41 2.98
CA TYR A 92 -3.76 -13.20 4.08
C TYR A 92 -4.59 -14.43 4.47
N GLN A 93 -4.47 -15.55 3.75
CA GLN A 93 -5.05 -16.84 4.14
C GLN A 93 -4.29 -17.51 5.29
#